data_AF-A0A845E6Y2-F1
#
_entry.id   AF-A0A845E6Y2-F1
#
_cell.length_a   1.000
_cell.length_b   1.000
_cell.length_c   1.000
_cell.angle_alpha   90.00
_cell.angle_beta   90.00
_cell.angle_gamma   90.00
#
_symmetry.space_group_name_H-M   'P 1'
#
loop_
_entity.id
_entity.type
_entity.pdbx_description
1 polymer ?
#
loop_
_entity_poly.entity_id
_entity_poly.type
_entity_poly.pdbx_seq_one_letter_code
_entity_poly.pdbx_strand_id
1 'polypeptide(L)'
;MKSMTLMFLELIRILVMLPLIGGLLWYTVFGPLYEVFQVPEGYRIIGAAGIWVFLFILYRNFLQFTGWYKGKENRKLPRLAVISLTVVSLFMTVGPLFARFL
;
A
#
# COMPACT_ATOMS: atom_id res chain seq x y z
N MET A 1 -29.94 -5.78 5.12
CA MET A 1 -29.70 -5.19 3.77
C MET A 1 -28.84 -3.93 3.80
N LYS A 2 -29.14 -2.88 4.58
CA LYS A 2 -28.33 -1.64 4.61
C LYS A 2 -26.82 -1.86 4.89
N SER A 3 -26.44 -2.79 5.76
CA SER A 3 -25.00 -3.01 6.06
C SER A 3 -24.24 -3.70 4.93
N MET A 4 -24.91 -4.53 4.10
CA MET A 4 -24.28 -5.20 2.96
C MET A 4 -23.94 -4.19 1.86
N THR A 5 -24.87 -3.27 1.55
CA THR A 5 -24.64 -2.21 0.55
C THR A 5 -23.46 -1.32 0.95
N LEU A 6 -23.37 -0.93 2.23
CA LEU A 6 -22.25 -0.11 2.73
C LEU A 6 -20.91 -0.85 2.64
N MET A 7 -20.90 -2.17 2.87
CA MET A 7 -19.71 -3.01 2.70
C MET A 7 -19.27 -3.06 1.23
N PHE A 8 -20.20 -3.24 0.28
CA PHE A 8 -19.88 -3.22 -1.15
C PHE A 8 -19.32 -1.88 -1.60
N LEU A 9 -19.88 -0.76 -1.13
CA LEU A 9 -19.33 0.58 -1.41
C LEU A 9 -17.90 0.72 -0.88
N GLU A 10 -17.61 0.20 0.31
CA GLU A 10 -16.25 0.24 0.87
C GLU A 10 -15.27 -0.60 0.03
N LEU A 11 -15.68 -1.79 -0.44
CA LEU A 11 -14.86 -2.60 -1.35
C LEU A 11 -14.57 -1.86 -2.67
N ILE A 12 -15.58 -1.21 -3.26
CA ILE A 12 -15.40 -0.38 -4.45
C ILE A 12 -14.39 0.74 -4.18
N ARG A 13 -14.48 1.42 -3.03
CA ARG A 13 -13.51 2.45 -2.65
C ARG A 13 -12.10 1.91 -2.52
N ILE A 14 -11.90 0.73 -1.93
CA ILE A 14 -10.58 0.09 -1.87
C ILE A 14 -10.05 -0.18 -3.28
N LEU A 15 -10.88 -0.82 -4.11
CA LEU A 15 -10.52 -1.23 -5.47
C LEU A 15 -10.22 -0.05 -6.40
N VAL A 16 -10.80 1.12 -6.14
CA VAL A 16 -10.52 2.33 -6.92
C VAL A 16 -9.39 3.15 -6.30
N MET A 17 -9.46 3.42 -5.00
CA MET A 17 -8.55 4.34 -4.31
C MET A 17 -7.13 3.80 -4.21
N LEU A 18 -6.95 2.52 -3.84
CA LEU A 18 -5.60 1.97 -3.66
C LEU A 18 -4.82 1.92 -4.98
N PRO A 19 -5.38 1.41 -6.10
CA PRO A 19 -4.67 1.43 -7.37
C PRO A 19 -4.43 2.81 -7.95
N LEU A 20 -5.36 3.75 -7.76
CA LEU A 20 -5.13 5.12 -8.20
C LEU A 20 -3.96 5.76 -7.44
N ILE A 21 -3.93 5.65 -6.10
CA ILE A 21 -2.86 6.23 -5.29
C ILE A 21 -1.54 5.49 -5.52
N GLY A 22 -1.56 4.15 -5.51
CA GLY A 22 -0.37 3.33 -5.72
C GLY A 22 0.23 3.49 -7.11
N GLY A 23 -0.62 3.48 -8.14
CA GLY A 23 -0.20 3.73 -9.52
C GLY A 23 0.35 5.14 -9.70
N LEU A 24 -0.28 6.16 -9.08
CA LEU A 24 0.22 7.53 -9.13
C LEU A 24 1.58 7.67 -8.43
N LEU A 25 1.74 7.10 -7.23
CA LEU A 25 3.02 7.09 -6.49
C LEU A 25 4.12 6.38 -7.30
N TRP A 26 3.79 5.26 -7.94
CA TRP A 26 4.73 4.58 -8.82
C TRP A 26 5.10 5.45 -10.01
N TYR A 27 4.13 5.92 -10.78
CA TYR A 27 4.36 6.67 -12.01
C TYR A 27 5.12 7.99 -11.77
N THR A 28 4.83 8.69 -10.67
CA THR A 28 5.38 10.04 -10.42
C THR A 28 6.63 10.05 -9.56
N VAL A 29 6.82 9.08 -8.66
CA VAL A 29 7.91 9.10 -7.68
C VAL A 29 8.82 7.88 -7.85
N PHE A 30 8.30 6.68 -7.63
CA PHE A 30 9.16 5.50 -7.50
C PHE A 30 9.67 4.95 -8.83
N GLY A 31 8.87 5.00 -9.90
CA GLY A 31 9.28 4.59 -11.25
C GLY A 31 10.47 5.39 -11.75
N PRO A 32 10.38 6.75 -11.82
CA PRO A 32 11.51 7.59 -12.18
C PRO A 32 12.72 7.41 -11.25
N LEU A 33 12.49 7.27 -9.94
CA LEU A 33 13.58 6.99 -8.98
C LEU A 33 14.28 5.67 -9.31
N TYR A 34 13.53 4.60 -9.57
CA TYR A 34 14.08 3.29 -9.90
C TYR A 34 14.82 3.28 -11.24
N GLU A 35 14.40 4.12 -12.19
CA GLU A 35 15.13 4.34 -13.44
C GLU A 35 16.47 5.04 -13.22
N VAL A 36 16.50 6.11 -12.42
CA VAL A 36 17.73 6.83 -12.06
C VAL A 36 18.75 5.91 -11.38
N PHE A 37 18.28 5.04 -10.49
CA PHE A 37 19.14 4.06 -9.79
C PHE A 37 19.43 2.80 -10.62
N GLN A 38 18.90 2.71 -11.85
CA GLN A 38 19.08 1.56 -12.75
C GLN A 38 18.69 0.23 -12.09
N VAL A 39 17.59 0.24 -11.32
CA VAL A 39 17.10 -0.96 -10.63
C VAL A 39 16.71 -2.01 -11.68
N PRO A 40 17.23 -3.25 -11.60
CA PRO A 40 16.91 -4.29 -12.56
C PRO A 40 15.41 -4.59 -12.55
N GLU A 41 14.84 -4.86 -13.73
CA GLU A 41 13.39 -5.02 -13.93
C GLU A 41 12.76 -6.04 -12.95
N GLY A 42 13.44 -7.16 -12.70
CA GLY A 42 12.98 -8.19 -11.76
C GLY A 42 12.78 -7.69 -10.31
N TYR A 43 13.55 -6.70 -9.87
CA TYR A 43 13.43 -6.13 -8.53
C TYR A 43 12.41 -4.99 -8.43
N ARG A 44 11.97 -4.42 -9.57
CA ARG A 44 10.99 -3.31 -9.58
C ARG A 44 9.64 -3.75 -9.03
N ILE A 45 9.22 -4.99 -9.31
CA ILE A 45 7.98 -5.58 -8.77
C ILE A 45 8.00 -5.63 -7.23
N ILE A 46 9.16 -5.92 -6.62
CA ILE A 46 9.31 -5.93 -5.15
C ILE A 46 9.09 -4.53 -4.58
N GLY A 47 9.65 -3.52 -5.27
CA GLY A 47 9.43 -2.11 -4.96
C GLY A 47 7.96 -1.72 -5.00
N ALA A 48 7.28 -2.04 -6.10
CA ALA A 48 5.87 -1.78 -6.27
C ALA A 48 5.03 -2.49 -5.18
N ALA A 49 5.32 -3.75 -4.87
CA ALA A 49 4.67 -4.50 -3.80
C ALA A 49 4.84 -3.82 -2.42
N GLY A 50 6.01 -3.25 -2.13
CA GLY A 50 6.25 -2.47 -0.92
C GLY A 50 5.30 -1.29 -0.77
N ILE A 51 5.04 -0.54 -1.85
CA ILE A 51 4.06 0.56 -1.86
C ILE A 51 2.66 0.04 -1.51
N TRP A 52 2.24 -1.09 -2.09
CA TRP A 52 0.94 -1.68 -1.79
C TRP A 52 0.79 -2.10 -0.33
N VAL A 53 1.84 -2.68 0.26
CA VAL A 53 1.86 -3.00 1.70
C VAL A 53 1.71 -1.74 2.54
N PHE A 54 2.43 -0.66 2.20
CA PHE A 54 2.32 0.61 2.92
C PHE A 54 0.91 1.21 2.81
N LEU A 55 0.32 1.21 1.61
CA LEU A 55 -1.04 1.68 1.37
C LEU A 55 -2.09 0.86 2.11
N PHE A 56 -1.89 -0.46 2.23
CA PHE A 56 -2.74 -1.31 3.04
C PHE A 56 -2.73 -0.91 4.52
N ILE A 57 -1.55 -0.61 5.09
CA ILE A 57 -1.42 -0.12 6.48
C ILE A 57 -2.19 1.19 6.65
N LEU A 58 -1.96 2.15 5.74
CA LEU A 58 -2.63 3.45 5.72
C LEU A 58 -4.16 3.28 5.67
N TYR A 59 -4.62 2.38 4.81
CA TYR A 59 -6.04 2.09 4.67
C TYR A 59 -6.62 1.50 5.96
N ARG A 60 -6.02 0.43 6.48
CA ARG A 60 -6.53 -0.31 7.65
C ARG A 60 -6.48 0.50 8.96
N ASN A 61 -5.61 1.50 9.06
CA ASN A 61 -5.43 2.29 10.28
C ASN A 61 -6.03 3.70 10.24
N PHE A 62 -6.25 4.26 9.05
CA PHE A 62 -6.75 5.62 8.88
C PHE A 62 -7.96 5.70 7.94
N LEU A 63 -7.82 5.30 6.67
CA LEU A 63 -8.86 5.55 5.65
C LEU A 63 -10.13 4.71 5.84
N GLN A 64 -10.01 3.51 6.43
CA GLN A 64 -11.17 2.67 6.70
C GLN A 64 -12.10 3.27 7.77
N PHE A 65 -11.59 4.12 8.67
CA PHE A 65 -12.40 4.79 9.69
C PHE A 65 -13.18 5.99 9.17
N THR A 66 -12.77 6.52 8.02
CA THR A 66 -13.50 7.58 7.30
C THR A 66 -14.52 7.02 6.31
N GLY A 67 -14.59 5.69 6.17
CA GLY A 67 -15.46 5.00 5.22
C GLY A 67 -16.92 4.89 5.64
N TRP A 68 -17.71 4.28 4.76
CA TRP A 68 -19.16 4.15 4.92
C TRP A 68 -19.54 2.98 5.85
N TYR A 69 -18.69 1.96 5.96
CA TYR A 69 -18.95 0.80 6.79
C TYR A 69 -18.24 0.88 8.15
N LYS A 70 -19.02 1.02 9.23
CA LYS A 70 -18.54 1.04 10.63
C LYS A 70 -18.93 -0.22 11.42
N GLY A 71 -18.65 -1.40 10.86
CA GLY A 71 -18.91 -2.67 11.53
C GLY A 71 -17.92 -3.00 12.65
N LYS A 72 -18.22 -4.03 13.45
CA LYS A 72 -17.36 -4.53 14.56
C LYS A 72 -15.96 -4.96 14.12
N GLU A 73 -15.79 -5.26 12.83
CA GLU A 73 -14.54 -5.64 12.17
C GLU A 73 -13.68 -4.43 11.74
N ASN A 74 -14.19 -3.20 11.89
CA ASN A 74 -13.44 -1.98 11.64
C ASN A 74 -12.54 -1.67 12.85
N ARG A 75 -11.40 -2.37 12.93
CA ARG A 75 -10.41 -2.25 13.99
C ARG A 75 -9.04 -1.98 13.39
N LYS A 76 -8.26 -1.12 14.05
CA LYS A 76 -6.89 -0.79 13.65
C LYS A 76 -6.02 -2.04 13.78
N LEU A 77 -4.97 -2.12 12.96
CA LEU A 77 -3.92 -3.10 13.20
C LEU A 77 -3.28 -2.85 14.57
N PRO A 78 -2.91 -3.91 15.31
CA PRO A 78 -2.16 -3.76 16.55
C PRO A 78 -0.83 -3.07 16.26
N ARG A 79 -0.31 -2.31 17.24
CA ARG A 79 0.89 -1.47 17.08
C ARG A 79 2.09 -2.26 16.52
N LEU A 80 2.28 -3.49 16.98
CA LEU A 80 3.38 -4.33 16.52
C LEU A 80 3.26 -4.66 15.02
N ALA A 81 2.06 -4.99 14.54
CA ALA A 81 1.82 -5.28 13.13
C ALA A 81 2.03 -4.03 12.25
N VAL A 82 1.62 -2.86 12.72
CA VAL A 82 1.88 -1.59 12.01
C VAL A 82 3.38 -1.38 11.87
N ILE A 83 4.15 -1.53 12.95
CA ILE A 83 5.60 -1.34 12.94
C ILE A 83 6.26 -2.36 12.01
N SER A 84 5.95 -3.65 12.17
CA SER A 84 6.57 -4.72 11.37
C SER A 84 6.26 -4.55 9.88
N LEU A 85 5.00 -4.31 9.52
CA LEU A 85 4.61 -4.11 8.12
C LEU A 85 5.20 -2.82 7.54
N THR A 86 5.33 -1.76 8.34
CA THR A 86 5.97 -0.51 7.88
C THR A 86 7.44 -0.77 7.58
N VAL A 87 8.15 -1.45 8.47
CA VAL A 87 9.56 -1.83 8.26
C VAL A 87 9.71 -2.71 7.03
N VAL A 88 8.88 -3.73 6.88
CA VAL A 88 8.86 -4.61 5.69
C VAL A 88 8.59 -3.80 4.42
N SER A 89 7.58 -2.93 4.42
CA SER A 89 7.24 -2.10 3.27
C SER A 89 8.40 -1.18 2.88
N LEU A 90 9.11 -0.64 3.87
CA LEU A 90 10.27 0.22 3.66
C LEU A 90 11.42 -0.57 3.03
N PHE A 91 11.75 -1.74 3.57
CA PHE A 91 12.78 -2.60 2.99
C PHE A 91 12.43 -3.05 1.57
N MET A 92 11.18 -3.42 1.31
CA MET A 92 10.72 -3.79 -0.04
C MET A 92 10.82 -2.62 -1.02
N THR A 93 10.51 -1.40 -0.59
CA THR A 93 10.48 -0.20 -1.44
C THR A 93 11.85 0.44 -1.63
N VAL A 94 12.75 0.35 -0.63
CA VAL A 94 14.06 1.02 -0.66
C VAL A 94 15.19 0.05 -0.95
N GLY A 95 15.09 -1.21 -0.50
CA GLY A 95 16.11 -2.23 -0.72
C GLY A 95 16.51 -2.44 -2.18
N PRO A 96 15.57 -2.53 -3.14
CA PRO A 96 15.88 -2.65 -4.58
C PRO A 96 16.77 -1.56 -5.15
N LEU A 97 16.79 -0.35 -4.55
CA LEU A 97 17.67 0.74 -4.98
C LEU A 97 19.16 0.38 -4.87
N PHE A 98 19.49 -0.58 -4.01
CA PHE A 98 20.85 -1.07 -3.80
C PHE A 98 21.13 -2.38 -4.56
N ALA A 99 20.14 -2.96 -5.25
CA ALA A 99 20.26 -4.27 -5.90
C ALA A 99 21.29 -4.30 -7.03
N ARG A 100 21.66 -3.14 -7.58
CA ARG A 100 22.75 -3.04 -8.58
C ARG A 100 24.14 -3.36 -8.00
N PHE A 101 24.32 -3.21 -6.69
CA PHE A 101 25.62 -3.40 -6.02
C PHE A 101 25.81 -4.81 -5.43
N LEU A 102 24.77 -5.65 -5.52
CA LEU A 102 24.78 -7.05 -5.11
C LEU A 102 25.00 -7.95 -6.33
#